data_AF-A0A5C4M8G7-F1
#
_entry.id   AF-A0A5C4M8G7-F1
#
_cell.length_a   1.000
_cell.length_b   1.000
_cell.length_c   1.000
_cell.angle_alpha   90.00
_cell.angle_beta   90.00
_cell.angle_gamma   90.00
#
_symmetry.space_group_name_H-M   'P 1'
#
loop_
_entity.id
_entity.type
_entity.pdbx_description
1 polymer ?
#
loop_
_entity_poly.entity_id
_entity_poly.type
_entity_poly.pdbx_seq_one_letter_code
_entity_poly.pdbx_strand_id
1 'polypeptide(L)'
;MIEQDHDLAAAPPLDCADFVLMVDDLVDSDPHQWGAIVRRHLRDCPPCQVYLEQMHDLRVLLGQAYDAEKLSDEHVRSVLTAIHAIRKDLGR
;
A
#
# COMPACT_ATOMS: atom_id res chain seq x y z
N MET A 1 30.53 2.69 -14.83
CA MET A 1 29.23 1.98 -14.83
C MET A 1 28.17 3.01 -15.22
N ILE A 2 28.00 3.26 -16.52
CA ILE A 2 27.12 4.30 -17.08
C ILE A 2 26.38 3.66 -18.25
N GLU A 3 25.33 2.88 -17.99
CA GLU A 3 24.51 2.28 -19.07
C GLU A 3 23.03 2.16 -18.64
N GLN A 4 22.42 3.23 -18.13
CA GLN A 4 20.96 3.28 -17.89
C GLN A 4 20.24 4.53 -18.40
N ASP A 5 20.96 5.53 -18.93
CA ASP A 5 20.34 6.79 -19.38
C ASP A 5 19.79 6.75 -20.82
N HIS A 6 20.18 5.77 -21.64
CA HIS A 6 19.85 5.79 -23.06
C HIS A 6 18.39 5.36 -23.40
N ASP A 7 17.73 4.62 -22.51
CA ASP A 7 16.35 4.13 -22.74
C ASP A 7 15.26 5.07 -22.23
N LEU A 8 15.58 6.03 -21.36
CA LEU A 8 14.58 6.96 -20.81
C LEU A 8 14.15 8.04 -21.81
N ALA A 9 14.99 8.33 -22.82
CA ALA A 9 14.73 9.32 -23.85
C ALA A 9 13.68 8.86 -24.88
N ALA A 10 13.45 7.55 -25.02
CA ALA A 10 12.55 6.98 -26.01
C ALA A 10 11.15 6.66 -25.47
N ALA A 11 10.96 6.60 -24.15
CA ALA A 11 9.66 6.33 -23.55
C ALA A 11 8.77 7.59 -23.56
N PRO A 12 7.47 7.47 -23.89
CA PRO A 12 6.56 8.59 -23.76
C PRO A 12 6.53 9.05 -22.29
N PRO A 13 6.50 10.36 -22.02
CA PRO A 13 6.39 10.86 -20.66
C PRO A 13 5.10 10.35 -20.04
N LEU A 14 5.19 9.84 -18.81
CA LEU A 14 4.01 9.49 -18.02
C LEU A 14 3.22 10.77 -17.73
N ASP A 15 1.97 10.83 -18.14
CA ASP A 15 1.10 11.95 -17.82
C ASP A 15 0.52 11.84 -16.40
N CYS A 16 -0.02 12.94 -15.87
CA CYS A 16 -0.55 12.96 -14.51
C CYS A 16 -1.79 12.07 -14.34
N ALA A 17 -2.60 11.88 -15.39
CA ALA A 17 -3.80 11.05 -15.31
C ALA A 17 -3.42 9.57 -15.24
N ASP A 18 -2.48 9.14 -16.07
CA ASP A 18 -1.89 7.80 -16.04
C ASP A 18 -1.18 7.55 -14.72
N PHE A 19 -0.44 8.53 -14.19
CA PHE A 19 0.19 8.43 -12.88
C PHE A 19 -0.84 8.17 -11.77
N VAL A 20 -1.93 8.93 -11.72
CA VAL A 20 -2.99 8.78 -10.70
C VAL A 20 -3.58 7.36 -10.70
N LEU A 21 -3.70 6.71 -11.86
CA LEU A 21 -4.18 5.33 -11.96
C LEU A 21 -3.21 4.31 -11.35
N MET A 22 -1.93 4.64 -11.25
CA MET A 22 -0.89 3.79 -10.66
C MET A 22 -0.69 4.04 -9.16
N VAL A 23 -1.25 5.11 -8.60
CA VAL A 23 -0.95 5.54 -7.23
C VAL A 23 -1.29 4.47 -6.19
N ASP A 24 -2.35 3.70 -6.37
CA ASP A 24 -2.71 2.61 -5.45
C ASP A 24 -1.58 1.57 -5.34
N ASP A 25 -1.07 1.09 -6.48
CA ASP A 25 0.06 0.16 -6.53
C ASP A 25 1.37 0.79 -6.00
N LEU A 26 1.56 2.09 -6.23
CA LEU A 26 2.75 2.81 -5.77
C LEU A 26 2.76 3.02 -4.25
N VAL A 27 1.61 3.32 -3.65
CA VAL A 27 1.44 3.44 -2.19
C VAL A 27 1.75 2.13 -1.47
N ASP A 28 1.55 1.00 -2.14
CA ASP A 28 1.75 -0.33 -1.59
C ASP A 28 3.14 -0.93 -1.85
N SER A 29 3.96 -0.26 -2.68
CA SER A 29 5.28 -0.77 -3.10
C SER A 29 6.45 0.00 -2.48
N ASP A 30 7.61 -0.67 -2.46
CA ASP A 30 8.87 -0.06 -2.03
C ASP A 30 9.31 1.02 -3.06
N PRO A 31 9.56 2.28 -2.65
CA PRO A 31 10.05 3.34 -3.53
C PRO A 31 11.33 3.00 -4.31
N HIS A 32 12.18 2.12 -3.79
CA HIS A 32 13.38 1.65 -4.49
C HIS A 32 13.06 0.78 -5.72
N GLN A 33 11.87 0.18 -5.76
CA GLN A 33 11.41 -0.68 -6.84
C GLN A 33 10.67 0.08 -7.95
N TRP A 34 10.33 1.36 -7.75
CA TRP A 34 9.61 2.13 -8.75
C TRP A 34 10.38 2.25 -10.07
N GLY A 35 9.66 2.20 -11.18
CA GLY A 35 10.26 2.36 -12.51
C GLY A 35 10.93 3.73 -12.70
N ALA A 36 11.92 3.81 -13.59
CA ALA A 36 12.62 5.07 -13.89
C ALA A 36 11.68 6.16 -14.42
N ILE A 37 10.62 5.79 -15.14
CA ILE A 37 9.58 6.70 -15.64
C ILE A 37 8.81 7.36 -14.49
N VAL A 38 8.39 6.56 -13.48
CA VAL A 38 7.70 7.07 -12.29
C VAL A 38 8.60 8.00 -11.48
N ARG A 39 9.85 7.58 -11.23
CA ARG A 39 10.83 8.42 -10.51
C ARG A 39 11.10 9.74 -11.22
N ARG A 40 11.15 9.73 -12.56
CA ARG A 40 11.28 10.95 -13.35
C ARG A 40 10.04 11.83 -13.21
N HIS A 41 8.85 11.26 -13.37
CA HIS A 41 7.59 12.00 -13.22
C HIS A 41 7.49 12.69 -11.85
N LEU A 42 7.82 11.99 -10.76
CA LEU A 42 7.79 12.56 -9.41
C LEU A 42 8.79 13.71 -9.21
N ARG A 43 9.98 13.63 -9.82
CA ARG A 43 10.94 14.76 -9.81
C ARG A 43 10.44 15.96 -10.63
N ASP A 44 9.84 15.69 -11.77
CA ASP A 44 9.46 16.72 -12.75
C ASP A 44 8.07 17.33 -12.44
N CYS A 45 7.25 16.66 -11.61
CA CYS A 45 5.88 17.05 -11.27
C CYS A 45 5.64 17.02 -9.73
N PRO A 46 6.00 18.10 -9.01
CA PRO A 46 5.78 18.19 -7.56
C PRO A 46 4.32 17.96 -7.09
N PRO A 47 3.27 18.39 -7.82
CA PRO A 47 1.89 18.09 -7.41
C PRO A 47 1.59 16.59 -7.30
N CYS A 48 2.12 15.77 -8.20
CA CYS A 48 1.93 14.32 -8.17
C CYS A 48 2.70 13.64 -7.04
N GLN A 49 3.86 14.20 -6.65
CA GLN A 49 4.56 13.77 -5.44
C GLN A 49 3.74 14.06 -4.18
N VAL A 50 3.23 15.28 -4.04
CA VAL A 50 2.37 15.64 -2.90
C VAL A 50 1.12 14.75 -2.86
N TYR A 51 0.51 14.45 -4.00
CA TYR A 51 -0.63 13.55 -4.06
C TYR A 51 -0.27 12.14 -3.59
N LEU A 52 0.86 11.58 -4.02
CA LEU A 52 1.32 10.26 -3.58
C LEU A 52 1.60 10.23 -2.06
N GLU A 53 2.24 11.26 -1.53
CA GLU A 53 2.48 11.42 -0.08
C GLU A 53 1.15 11.47 0.69
N GLN A 54 0.17 12.22 0.20
CA GLN A 54 -1.17 12.31 0.82
C GLN A 54 -1.90 10.96 0.83
N MET A 55 -1.79 10.17 -0.24
CA MET A 55 -2.40 8.84 -0.29
C MET A 55 -1.71 7.86 0.66
N HIS A 56 -0.39 7.95 0.82
CA HIS A 56 0.34 7.19 1.84
C HIS A 56 -0.08 7.58 3.26
N ASP A 57 -0.16 8.88 3.56
CA ASP A 57 -0.60 9.37 4.87
C ASP A 57 -2.03 8.91 5.18
N LEU A 58 -2.93 8.97 4.20
CA LEU A 58 -4.29 8.47 4.35
C LEU A 58 -4.30 6.97 4.70
N ARG A 59 -3.49 6.16 4.02
CA ARG A 59 -3.36 4.72 4.33
C ARG A 59 -2.89 4.49 5.76
N VAL A 60 -1.90 5.23 6.23
CA VAL A 60 -1.41 5.13 7.61
C VAL A 60 -2.51 5.49 8.61
N LEU A 61 -3.22 6.60 8.37
CA LEU A 61 -4.31 7.06 9.24
C LEU A 61 -5.45 6.05 9.30
N LEU A 62 -5.85 5.49 8.15
CA LEU A 62 -6.85 4.43 8.08
C LEU A 62 -6.36 3.17 8.79
N GLY A 63 -5.11 2.77 8.57
CA GLY A 63 -4.49 1.63 9.25
C GLY A 63 -4.55 1.78 10.78
N GLN A 64 -4.26 2.97 11.31
CA GLN A 64 -4.36 3.26 12.74
C GLN A 64 -5.81 3.23 13.26
N ALA A 65 -6.74 3.81 12.50
CA ALA A 65 -8.15 3.80 12.86
C ALA A 65 -8.72 2.37 12.91
N TYR A 66 -8.28 1.50 12.00
CA TYR A 66 -8.73 0.11 11.91
C TYR A 66 -7.92 -0.88 12.77
N ASP A 67 -6.64 -0.63 13.06
CA ASP A 67 -5.88 -1.45 14.02
C ASP A 67 -6.44 -1.31 15.44
N ALA A 68 -7.11 -0.19 15.76
CA ALA A 68 -7.91 -0.06 16.98
C ALA A 68 -9.16 -0.96 17.01
N GLU A 69 -9.66 -1.41 15.85
CA GLU A 69 -10.83 -2.28 15.70
C GLU A 69 -10.49 -3.77 15.44
N LYS A 70 -9.22 -4.11 15.15
CA LYS A 70 -8.85 -5.51 14.92
C LYS A 70 -8.96 -6.33 16.21
N LEU A 71 -9.60 -7.49 16.09
CA LEU A 71 -9.61 -8.47 17.17
C LEU A 71 -8.18 -8.89 17.48
N SER A 72 -7.76 -8.69 18.73
CA SER A 72 -6.47 -9.19 19.19
C SER A 72 -6.44 -10.73 19.13
N ASP A 73 -5.25 -11.31 19.10
CA ASP A 73 -5.06 -12.76 19.20
C ASP A 73 -5.73 -13.35 20.44
N GLU A 74 -5.85 -12.56 21.50
CA GLU A 74 -6.58 -12.95 22.71
C GLU A 74 -8.09 -13.02 22.49
N HIS A 75 -8.67 -12.04 21.79
CA HIS A 75 -10.09 -12.09 21.41
C HIS A 75 -10.38 -13.30 20.52
N VAL A 76 -9.52 -13.59 19.54
CA VAL A 76 -9.66 -14.76 18.65
C VAL A 76 -9.57 -16.07 19.44
N ARG A 77 -8.56 -16.19 20.32
CA ARG A 77 -8.35 -17.39 21.15
C ARG A 77 -9.51 -17.63 22.12
N SER A 78 -10.07 -16.57 22.68
CA SER A 78 -11.22 -16.64 23.58
C SER A 78 -12.45 -17.18 22.86
N VAL A 79 -12.76 -16.67 21.67
CA VAL A 79 -13.86 -17.17 20.83
C VAL A 79 -13.67 -18.64 20.46
N LEU A 80 -12.47 -19.03 20.01
CA LEU A 80 -12.16 -20.43 19.67
C LEU A 80 -12.32 -21.37 20.87
N THR A 81 -11.93 -20.91 22.06
CA THR A 81 -12.09 -21.67 23.31
C THR A 81 -13.57 -21.86 23.66
N ALA A 82 -14.37 -20.80 23.54
CA ALA A 82 -15.82 -20.86 23.78
C ALA A 82 -16.52 -21.83 22.81
N ILE A 83 -16.17 -21.80 21.52
CA ILE A 83 -16.71 -22.73 20.52
C ILE A 83 -16.35 -24.18 20.87
N HIS A 84 -15.10 -24.45 21.27
CA HIS A 84 -14.69 -25.80 21.71
C HIS A 84 -15.47 -26.28 22.94
N ALA A 85 -15.71 -25.41 23.92
CA ALA A 85 -16.50 -25.74 25.11
C ALA A 85 -17.95 -26.09 24.74
N ILE A 86 -18.61 -25.26 23.93
CA ILE A 86 -19.97 -25.50 23.46
C ILE A 86 -20.07 -26.84 22.68
N ARG A 87 -19.11 -27.12 21.79
CA ARG A 87 -19.06 -28.40 21.07
C ARG A 87 -18.87 -29.60 21.98
N LYS A 88 -18.10 -29.45 23.06
CA LYS A 88 -17.90 -30.50 24.08
C LYS A 88 -19.17 -30.75 24.88
N ASP A 89 -19.93 -29.70 25.19
CA ASP A 89 -21.15 -29.79 25.97
C ASP A 89 -22.36 -30.29 25.14
N LEU A 90 -22.37 -30.03 23.83
CA LEU A 90 -23.37 -30.54 22.87
C LEU A 90 -23.07 -31.95 22.35
N GLY A 91 -21.88 -32.49 22.60
CA GLY A 91 -21.46 -33.84 22.22
C GLY A 91 -21.79 -34.93 23.25
N ARG A 92 -22.82 -34.70 24.10
CA ARG A 92 -23.36 -35.68 25.04
C ARG A 92 -24.62 -36.33 24.49
#